data_AF-A0A7I8MP30-F1
#
_entry.id   AF-A0A7I8MP30-F1
#
_cell.length_a   1.000
_cell.length_b   1.000
_cell.length_c   1.000
_cell.angle_alpha   90.00
_cell.angle_beta   90.00
_cell.angle_gamma   90.00
#
_symmetry.space_group_name_H-M   'P 1'
#
loop_
_entity.id
_entity.type
_entity.pdbx_description
1 polymer ?
#
loop_
_entity_poly.entity_id
_entity_poly.type
_entity_poly.pdbx_seq_one_letter_code
_entity_poly.pdbx_strand_id
1 'polypeptide(L)'
;MAPKTIICPICDFRQPNFDQCVNCGAIFSKLFEVSKKKESVQAEELHGPLKSIEENTSGGGKTAIIPPEIKGWNWGAFLLNFIWAIGNRTWIGLFSILPIVGYVMPIILGYKGSEWAWRNKRWESIDHFKSVQRSWAVWGTVVMILLLVSFAGLFYLVLHPGEQSLEQVL
;
A
#
# COMPACT_ATOMS: atom_id res chain seq x y z
N MET A 1 17.71 32.08 60.76
CA MET A 1 17.30 31.23 59.62
C MET A 1 17.67 31.96 58.34
N ALA A 2 18.52 31.38 57.49
CA ALA A 2 18.86 31.98 56.20
C ALA A 2 17.65 31.90 55.24
N PRO A 3 17.38 32.94 54.42
CA PRO A 3 16.32 32.89 53.43
C PRO A 3 16.59 31.79 52.41
N LYS A 4 15.57 31.00 52.04
CA LYS A 4 15.69 29.97 51.00
C LYS A 4 16.01 30.65 49.66
N THR A 5 17.16 30.32 49.07
CA THR A 5 17.55 30.76 47.72
C THR A 5 17.16 29.71 46.69
N ILE A 6 16.74 30.14 45.51
CA ILE A 6 16.49 29.31 44.33
C ILE A 6 17.49 29.68 43.22
N ILE A 7 17.78 28.73 42.35
CA ILE A 7 18.62 28.90 41.15
C ILE A 7 17.70 28.95 39.94
N CYS A 8 17.84 29.96 39.08
CA CYS A 8 17.04 30.10 37.87
C CYS A 8 17.41 29.03 36.84
N PRO A 9 16.46 28.26 36.29
CA PRO A 9 16.76 27.20 35.31
C PRO A 9 17.15 27.73 33.91
N ILE A 10 16.98 29.03 33.64
CA ILE A 10 17.32 29.63 32.34
C ILE A 10 18.75 30.16 32.31
N CYS A 11 19.17 30.86 33.37
CA CYS A 11 20.44 31.59 33.40
C CYS A 11 21.34 31.23 34.58
N ASP A 12 20.96 30.21 35.35
CA ASP A 12 21.70 29.69 36.53
C ASP A 12 21.96 30.72 37.65
N PHE A 13 21.27 31.86 37.60
CA PHE A 13 21.41 32.93 38.59
C PHE A 13 20.77 32.54 39.93
N ARG A 14 21.51 32.70 41.03
CA ARG A 14 21.05 32.42 42.40
C ARG A 14 20.40 33.66 43.02
N GLN A 15 19.15 33.53 43.42
CA GLN A 15 18.38 34.62 44.02
C GLN A 15 17.50 34.14 45.18
N PRO A 16 17.00 35.04 46.04
CA PRO A 16 15.93 34.72 46.98
C PRO A 16 14.66 34.27 46.23
N ASN A 17 13.78 33.55 46.91
CA ASN A 17 12.58 32.97 46.31
C ASN A 17 11.55 34.04 45.87
N PHE A 18 11.67 34.53 44.63
CA PHE A 18 10.75 35.47 43.95
C PHE A 18 10.24 34.87 42.63
N ASP A 19 9.02 35.24 42.20
CA ASP A 19 8.40 34.67 40.99
C ASP A 19 9.08 35.07 39.67
N GLN A 20 9.83 36.18 39.66
CA GLN A 20 10.57 36.64 38.49
C GLN A 20 12.08 36.59 38.75
N CYS A 21 12.85 36.11 37.78
CA CYS A 21 14.30 36.19 37.78
C CYS A 21 14.76 37.63 37.51
N VAL A 22 15.52 38.22 38.44
CA VAL A 22 16.02 39.59 38.28
C VAL A 22 17.13 39.71 37.22
N ASN A 23 17.76 38.59 36.85
CA ASN A 23 18.83 38.57 35.85
C ASN A 23 18.30 38.40 34.41
N CYS A 24 17.47 37.38 34.16
CA CYS A 24 16.98 37.08 32.81
C CYS A 24 15.48 37.38 32.59
N GLY A 25 14.77 37.88 33.60
CA GLY A 25 13.35 38.23 33.50
C GLY A 25 12.38 37.04 33.47
N ALA A 26 12.88 35.81 33.59
CA ALA A 26 12.07 34.60 33.55
C ALA A 26 11.04 34.56 34.67
N ILE A 27 9.79 34.24 34.34
CA ILE A 27 8.70 34.13 35.31
C ILE A 27 8.50 32.64 35.63
N PHE A 28 8.75 32.24 36.88
CA PHE A 28 8.74 30.83 37.28
C PHE A 28 7.36 30.20 37.19
N SER A 29 6.29 30.91 37.55
CA SER A 29 4.91 30.43 37.35
C SER A 29 4.65 29.98 35.90
N LYS A 30 5.07 30.78 34.91
CA LYS A 30 4.97 30.42 33.48
C LYS A 30 5.88 29.26 33.10
N LEU A 31 7.09 29.19 33.65
CA LEU A 31 8.02 28.10 33.37
C LEU A 31 7.48 26.75 33.87
N PHE A 32 6.90 26.73 35.06
CA PHE A 32 6.29 25.53 35.62
C PHE A 32 5.04 25.12 34.84
N GLU A 33 4.22 26.07 34.36
CA GLU A 33 3.10 25.78 33.45
C GLU A 33 3.56 25.14 32.14
N VAL A 34 4.63 25.68 31.52
CA VAL A 34 5.20 25.12 30.29
C VAL A 34 5.77 23.73 30.53
N SER A 35 6.47 23.51 31.65
CA SER A 35 6.98 22.18 32.03
C SER A 35 5.83 21.17 32.19
N LYS A 36 4.78 21.55 32.92
CA LYS A 36 3.61 20.70 33.16
C LYS A 36 2.85 20.38 31.87
N LYS A 37 2.72 21.35 30.96
CA LYS A 37 2.11 21.16 29.64
C LYS A 37 2.95 20.22 28.76
N LYS A 38 4.27 20.32 28.82
CA LYS A 38 5.17 19.42 28.10
C LYS A 38 5.06 17.99 28.61
N GLU A 39 5.04 17.81 29.93
CA GLU A 39 4.85 16.50 30.57
C GLU A 39 3.48 15.88 30.23
N SER A 40 2.39 16.66 30.25
CA SER A 40 1.06 16.14 29.90
C SER A 40 0.95 15.70 28.45
N VAL A 41 1.55 16.44 27.51
CA VAL A 41 1.59 16.08 26.09
C VAL A 41 2.46 14.82 25.87
N GLN A 42 3.60 14.73 26.57
CA GLN A 42 4.50 13.58 26.45
C GLN A 42 3.90 12.30 27.05
N ALA A 43 3.13 12.42 28.14
CA ALA A 43 2.45 11.29 28.77
C ALA A 43 1.29 10.75 27.91
N GLU A 44 0.59 11.62 27.19
CA GLU A 44 -0.46 11.24 26.23
C GLU A 44 0.11 10.55 24.98
N GLU A 45 1.33 10.90 24.57
CA GLU A 45 2.02 10.27 23.44
C GLU A 45 2.63 8.90 23.80
N LEU A 46 3.07 8.71 25.06
CA LEU A 46 3.64 7.44 25.55
C LEU A 46 2.59 6.41 26.00
N HIS A 47 1.42 6.87 26.44
CA HIS A 47 0.30 6.04 26.90
C HIS A 47 -0.97 6.20 26.06
N GLY A 48 -0.83 6.75 24.85
CA GLY A 48 -1.79 6.48 23.78
C GLY A 48 -1.90 4.95 23.60
N PRO A 49 -3.08 4.42 23.21
CA PRO A 49 -3.22 2.99 23.01
C PRO A 49 -2.10 2.55 22.07
N LEU A 50 -1.35 1.51 22.48
CA LEU A 50 -0.24 0.93 21.72
C LEU A 50 -0.52 1.08 20.23
N LYS A 51 0.19 2.00 19.57
CA LYS A 51 0.12 2.20 18.12
C LYS A 51 0.84 1.04 17.42
N SER A 52 0.38 -0.17 17.70
CA SER A 52 0.75 -1.42 17.04
C SER A 52 -0.37 -1.88 16.12
N ILE A 53 -1.15 -0.93 15.59
CA ILE A 53 -1.93 -1.17 14.38
C ILE A 53 -0.90 -1.24 13.26
N GLU A 54 -0.81 -2.37 12.59
CA GLU A 54 -0.18 -2.51 11.28
C GLU A 54 -0.53 -1.27 10.44
N GLU A 55 0.38 -0.30 10.35
CA GLU A 55 0.14 0.85 9.49
C GLU A 55 0.13 0.31 8.07
N ASN A 56 -1.07 0.22 7.49
CA ASN A 56 -1.23 -0.18 6.11
C ASN A 56 -0.39 0.77 5.25
N THR A 57 0.61 0.23 4.56
CA THR A 57 1.60 0.98 3.76
C THR A 57 1.22 1.10 2.29
N SER A 58 0.08 0.52 1.87
CA SER A 58 -0.34 0.54 0.48
C SER A 58 -0.50 1.95 -0.08
N GLY A 59 -0.29 2.12 -1.37
CA GLY A 59 -0.34 3.43 -2.03
C GLY A 59 0.82 4.36 -1.70
N GLY A 60 1.79 3.94 -0.86
CA GLY A 60 2.99 4.70 -0.52
C GLY A 60 4.06 4.73 -1.63
N GLY A 61 3.79 4.22 -2.82
CA GLY A 61 4.75 4.22 -3.93
C GLY A 61 6.04 3.47 -3.56
N LYS A 62 7.20 4.11 -3.73
CA LYS A 62 8.51 3.47 -3.49
C LYS A 62 8.81 3.20 -2.02
N THR A 63 8.21 3.97 -1.09
CA THR A 63 8.43 3.82 0.36
C THR A 63 7.50 2.80 1.00
N ALA A 64 6.51 2.29 0.26
CA ALA A 64 5.61 1.28 0.77
C ALA A 64 6.35 -0.03 1.08
N ILE A 65 6.28 -0.45 2.34
CA ILE A 65 6.74 -1.77 2.80
C ILE A 65 5.77 -2.81 2.25
N ILE A 66 6.29 -3.84 1.60
CA ILE A 66 5.47 -4.90 0.99
C ILE A 66 5.28 -6.02 2.03
N PRO A 67 4.04 -6.28 2.48
CA PRO A 67 3.76 -7.39 3.38
C PRO A 67 4.17 -8.73 2.74
N PRO A 68 4.82 -9.64 3.48
CA PRO A 68 5.26 -10.91 2.92
C PRO A 68 4.10 -11.78 2.41
N GLU A 69 2.89 -11.60 2.94
CA GLU A 69 1.71 -12.42 2.63
C GLU A 69 1.09 -12.10 1.26
N ILE A 70 1.47 -10.98 0.64
CA ILE A 70 1.03 -10.60 -0.72
C ILE A 70 2.07 -10.90 -1.79
N LYS A 71 3.26 -11.34 -1.38
CA LYS A 71 4.31 -11.75 -2.31
C LYS A 71 3.95 -13.09 -2.95
N GLY A 72 4.30 -13.22 -4.22
CA GLY A 72 4.03 -14.41 -5.00
C GLY A 72 3.39 -14.08 -6.34
N TRP A 73 3.09 -15.15 -7.08
CA TRP A 73 2.57 -15.05 -8.44
C TRP A 73 1.15 -14.47 -8.48
N ASN A 74 0.95 -13.47 -9.33
CA ASN A 74 -0.34 -12.83 -9.56
C ASN A 74 -0.97 -13.33 -10.87
N TRP A 75 -1.85 -14.33 -10.75
CA TRP A 75 -2.57 -14.91 -11.88
C TRP A 75 -3.45 -13.89 -12.61
N GLY A 76 -4.08 -12.96 -11.89
CA GLY A 76 -4.88 -11.91 -12.52
C GLY A 76 -4.04 -11.00 -13.42
N ALA A 77 -2.87 -10.57 -12.93
CA ALA A 77 -1.94 -9.72 -13.66
C ALA A 77 -1.36 -10.42 -14.90
N PHE A 78 -1.03 -11.71 -14.79
CA PHE A 78 -0.51 -12.52 -15.89
C PHE A 78 -1.55 -12.82 -16.98
N LEU A 79 -2.79 -13.14 -16.59
CA LEU A 79 -3.83 -13.56 -17.54
C LEU A 79 -4.49 -12.36 -18.24
N LEU A 80 -4.67 -11.24 -17.53
CA LEU A 80 -5.40 -10.08 -18.02
C LEU A 80 -4.51 -8.87 -18.35
N ASN A 81 -3.19 -8.96 -18.11
CA ASN A 81 -2.17 -8.04 -18.61
C ASN A 81 -2.53 -6.56 -18.43
N PHE A 82 -2.64 -5.79 -19.51
CA PHE A 82 -2.96 -4.36 -19.48
C PHE A 82 -4.33 -4.05 -18.83
N ILE A 83 -5.32 -4.95 -18.95
CA ILE A 83 -6.66 -4.75 -18.35
C ILE A 83 -6.54 -4.75 -16.83
N TRP A 84 -5.84 -5.74 -16.27
CA TRP A 84 -5.52 -5.79 -14.85
C TRP A 84 -4.66 -4.58 -14.44
N ALA A 85 -3.71 -4.19 -15.28
CA ALA A 85 -2.78 -3.09 -15.03
C ALA A 85 -3.51 -1.76 -14.83
N ILE A 86 -4.51 -1.46 -15.66
CA ILE A 86 -5.37 -0.26 -15.53
C ILE A 86 -6.13 -0.29 -14.19
N GLY A 87 -6.79 -1.40 -13.87
CA GLY A 87 -7.57 -1.54 -12.62
C GLY A 87 -6.74 -1.42 -11.33
N ASN A 88 -5.44 -1.72 -11.43
CA ASN A 88 -4.50 -1.69 -10.31
C ASN A 88 -3.47 -0.54 -10.41
N ARG A 89 -3.70 0.47 -11.26
CA ARG A 89 -2.84 1.65 -11.46
C ARG A 89 -1.37 1.30 -11.73
N THR A 90 -1.12 0.17 -12.38
CA THR A 90 0.22 -0.35 -12.68
C THR A 90 0.59 -0.04 -14.13
N TRP A 91 0.85 1.23 -14.43
CA TRP A 91 0.97 1.73 -15.81
C TRP A 91 2.07 1.06 -16.66
N ILE A 92 3.13 0.55 -16.03
CA ILE A 92 4.15 -0.24 -16.73
C ILE A 92 3.57 -1.48 -17.42
N GLY A 93 2.45 -2.02 -16.91
CA GLY A 93 1.74 -3.14 -17.52
C GLY A 93 1.12 -2.83 -18.88
N LEU A 94 0.95 -1.56 -19.26
CA LEU A 94 0.47 -1.18 -20.59
C LEU A 94 1.45 -1.57 -21.71
N PHE A 95 2.73 -1.76 -21.40
CA PHE A 95 3.70 -2.27 -22.36
C PHE A 95 3.41 -3.70 -22.83
N SER A 96 2.45 -4.41 -22.21
CA SER A 96 1.99 -5.69 -22.70
C SER A 96 1.29 -5.61 -24.07
N ILE A 97 0.89 -4.42 -24.52
CA ILE A 97 0.23 -4.19 -25.82
C ILE A 97 1.26 -4.16 -26.97
N LEU A 98 2.53 -3.90 -26.67
CA LEU A 98 3.57 -3.82 -27.68
C LEU A 98 3.93 -5.22 -28.22
N PRO A 99 4.17 -5.39 -29.53
CA PRO A 99 4.29 -6.71 -30.16
C PRO A 99 5.46 -7.56 -29.63
N ILE A 100 6.58 -6.96 -29.23
CA ILE A 100 7.75 -7.71 -28.70
C ILE A 100 7.69 -7.77 -27.17
N VAL A 101 7.44 -6.63 -26.52
CA VAL A 101 7.41 -6.53 -25.06
C VAL A 101 6.20 -7.28 -24.47
N GLY A 102 5.14 -7.44 -25.26
CA GLY A 102 3.90 -8.15 -24.92
C GLY A 102 4.06 -9.63 -24.59
N TYR A 103 5.16 -10.27 -24.99
CA TYR A 103 5.44 -11.65 -24.59
C TYR A 103 6.11 -11.75 -23.22
N VAL A 104 6.93 -10.75 -22.85
CA VAL A 104 7.72 -10.77 -21.61
C VAL A 104 6.99 -10.06 -20.48
N MET A 105 6.30 -8.96 -20.78
CA MET A 105 5.62 -8.14 -19.77
C MET A 105 4.57 -8.91 -18.94
N PRO A 106 3.75 -9.82 -19.51
CA PRO A 106 2.84 -10.66 -18.73
C PRO A 106 3.55 -11.44 -17.64
N ILE A 107 4.73 -12.00 -17.92
CA ILE A 107 5.52 -12.78 -16.97
C ILE A 107 6.02 -11.88 -15.84
N ILE A 108 6.50 -10.68 -16.18
CA ILE A 108 6.93 -9.68 -15.19
C ILE A 108 5.74 -9.25 -14.32
N LEU A 109 4.57 -9.05 -14.92
CA LEU A 109 3.33 -8.74 -14.21
C LEU A 109 2.90 -9.90 -13.30
N GLY A 110 3.07 -11.15 -13.73
CA GLY A 110 2.84 -12.31 -12.88
C GLY A 110 3.73 -12.30 -11.64
N TYR A 111 5.02 -12.00 -11.80
CA TYR A 111 5.98 -12.02 -10.69
C TYR A 111 5.89 -10.80 -9.77
N LYS A 112 5.74 -9.58 -10.33
CA LYS A 112 5.79 -8.31 -9.57
C LYS A 112 4.45 -7.60 -9.42
N GLY A 113 3.40 -8.10 -10.06
CA GLY A 113 2.10 -7.43 -10.12
C GLY A 113 1.55 -7.10 -8.74
N SER A 114 1.56 -8.06 -7.80
CA SER A 114 1.05 -7.82 -6.45
C SER A 114 1.81 -6.70 -5.73
N GLU A 115 3.14 -6.66 -5.85
CA GLU A 115 3.97 -5.61 -5.28
C GLU A 115 3.67 -4.24 -5.88
N TRP A 116 3.55 -4.18 -7.22
CA TRP A 116 3.25 -2.94 -7.91
C TRP A 116 1.85 -2.44 -7.58
N ALA A 117 0.84 -3.32 -7.57
CA ALA A 117 -0.52 -2.97 -7.19
C ALA A 117 -0.62 -2.46 -5.74
N TRP A 118 0.15 -3.06 -4.82
CA TRP A 118 0.25 -2.59 -3.44
C TRP A 118 0.85 -1.18 -3.35
N ARG A 119 1.91 -0.92 -4.11
CA ARG A 119 2.58 0.38 -4.14
C ARG A 119 1.75 1.48 -4.79
N ASN A 120 0.99 1.16 -5.85
CA ASN A 120 0.34 2.14 -6.73
C ASN A 120 -1.06 2.57 -6.26
N LYS A 121 -1.72 1.77 -5.42
CA LYS A 121 -3.10 2.01 -4.99
C LYS A 121 -3.24 1.83 -3.48
N ARG A 122 -4.04 2.68 -2.86
CA ARG A 122 -4.43 2.52 -1.45
C ARG A 122 -5.47 1.41 -1.32
N TRP A 123 -5.21 0.47 -0.43
CA TRP A 123 -6.10 -0.63 -0.06
C TRP A 123 -6.56 -0.42 1.38
N GLU A 124 -7.71 -0.97 1.76
CA GLU A 124 -8.23 -0.88 3.12
C GLU A 124 -7.44 -1.77 4.09
N SER A 125 -7.16 -2.99 3.67
CA SER A 125 -6.38 -3.99 4.41
C SER A 125 -5.68 -4.97 3.45
N ILE A 126 -4.81 -5.83 4.00
CA ILE A 126 -4.20 -6.95 3.27
C ILE A 126 -5.29 -7.92 2.76
N ASP A 127 -6.32 -8.18 3.56
CA ASP A 127 -7.40 -9.09 3.17
C ASP A 127 -8.27 -8.51 2.05
N HIS A 128 -8.56 -7.22 2.11
CA HIS A 128 -9.26 -6.53 1.02
C HIS A 128 -8.43 -6.56 -0.27
N PHE A 129 -7.10 -6.40 -0.19
CA PHE A 129 -6.24 -6.58 -1.35
C PHE A 129 -6.32 -8.00 -1.92
N LYS A 130 -6.16 -9.02 -1.07
CA LYS A 130 -6.20 -10.44 -1.48
C LYS A 130 -7.55 -10.84 -2.09
N SER A 131 -8.66 -10.36 -1.55
CA SER A 131 -10.00 -10.65 -2.08
C SER A 131 -10.16 -10.09 -3.49
N VAL A 132 -9.71 -8.86 -3.73
CA VAL A 132 -9.75 -8.24 -5.06
C VAL A 132 -8.81 -8.95 -6.04
N GLN A 133 -7.57 -9.28 -5.64
CA GLN A 133 -6.65 -10.02 -6.51
C GLN A 133 -7.16 -11.44 -6.85
N ARG A 134 -7.88 -12.08 -5.92
CA ARG A 134 -8.54 -13.37 -6.18
C ARG A 134 -9.64 -13.23 -7.23
N SER A 135 -10.48 -12.20 -7.15
CA SER A 135 -11.48 -11.93 -8.19
C SER A 135 -10.84 -11.72 -9.56
N TRP A 136 -9.74 -10.97 -9.63
CA TRP A 136 -8.98 -10.82 -10.87
C TRP A 136 -8.45 -12.16 -11.41
N ALA A 137 -7.92 -13.03 -10.55
CA ALA A 137 -7.44 -14.34 -10.95
C ALA A 137 -8.58 -15.24 -11.48
N VAL A 138 -9.74 -15.23 -10.81
CA VAL A 138 -10.93 -15.99 -11.23
C VAL A 138 -11.42 -15.51 -12.59
N TRP A 139 -11.67 -14.21 -12.75
CA TRP A 139 -12.12 -13.65 -14.03
C TRP A 139 -11.09 -13.86 -15.14
N GLY A 140 -9.80 -13.71 -14.84
CA GLY A 140 -8.73 -13.99 -15.80
C GLY A 140 -8.76 -15.43 -16.27
N THR A 141 -9.00 -16.38 -15.36
CA THR A 141 -9.11 -17.81 -15.68
C THR A 141 -10.34 -18.08 -16.54
N VAL A 142 -11.49 -17.53 -16.18
CA VAL A 142 -12.74 -17.69 -16.94
C VAL A 142 -12.57 -17.17 -18.36
N VAL A 143 -12.03 -15.97 -18.54
CA VAL A 143 -11.79 -15.38 -19.86
C VAL A 143 -10.83 -16.24 -20.67
N MET A 144 -9.74 -16.72 -20.06
CA MET A 144 -8.77 -17.58 -20.75
C MET A 144 -9.39 -18.89 -21.24
N ILE A 145 -10.21 -19.55 -20.40
CA ILE A 145 -10.91 -20.78 -20.78
C ILE A 145 -11.87 -20.52 -21.95
N LEU A 146 -12.67 -19.46 -21.87
CA LEU A 146 -13.59 -19.10 -22.95
C LEU A 146 -12.85 -18.86 -24.27
N LEU A 147 -11.74 -18.12 -24.25
CA LEU A 147 -10.93 -17.88 -25.45
C LEU A 147 -10.36 -19.18 -26.04
N LEU A 148 -9.85 -20.09 -25.20
CA LEU A 148 -9.31 -21.37 -25.65
C LEU A 148 -10.39 -22.26 -26.26
N VAL A 149 -11.58 -22.33 -25.65
CA VAL A 149 -12.72 -23.09 -26.18
C VAL A 149 -13.21 -22.49 -27.50
N SER A 150 -13.37 -21.16 -27.57
CA SER A 150 -13.77 -20.47 -28.80
C SER A 150 -12.75 -20.69 -29.93
N PHE A 151 -11.45 -20.61 -29.63
CA PHE A 151 -10.38 -20.84 -30.60
C PHE A 151 -10.37 -22.30 -31.08
N ALA A 152 -10.49 -23.27 -30.17
CA ALA A 152 -10.57 -24.69 -30.52
C ALA A 152 -11.80 -25.01 -31.40
N GLY A 153 -12.95 -24.43 -31.07
CA GLY A 153 -14.18 -24.58 -31.86
C GLY A 153 -14.03 -23.99 -33.27
N LEU A 154 -13.48 -22.77 -33.37
CA LEU A 154 -13.22 -22.15 -34.67
C LEU A 154 -12.20 -22.97 -35.49
N PHE A 155 -11.12 -23.43 -34.85
CA PHE A 155 -10.11 -24.26 -35.48
C PHE A 155 -10.70 -25.58 -36.01
N TYR A 156 -11.56 -26.23 -35.24
CA TYR A 156 -12.27 -27.44 -35.66
C TYR A 156 -13.14 -27.18 -36.91
N LEU A 157 -13.93 -26.10 -36.90
CA LEU A 157 -14.80 -25.71 -38.02
C LEU A 157 -14.00 -25.41 -39.30
N VAL A 158 -12.83 -24.77 -39.18
CA VAL A 158 -11.97 -24.45 -40.33
C VAL A 158 -11.35 -25.71 -40.94
N LEU A 159 -10.99 -26.71 -40.12
CA LEU A 159 -10.35 -27.94 -40.60
C LEU A 159 -11.32 -28.99 -41.15
N HIS A 160 -12.60 -28.96 -40.77
CA HIS A 160 -13.61 -29.96 -41.19
C HIS A 160 -14.76 -29.34 -42.01
N PRO A 161 -14.49 -28.62 -43.11
CA PRO A 161 -15.57 -27.99 -43.89
C PRO A 161 -16.44 -29.00 -44.65
N GLY A 162 -15.92 -30.19 -44.98
CA GLY A 162 -16.60 -31.17 -45.84
C GLY A 162 -17.64 -32.04 -45.15
N GLU A 163 -17.52 -32.28 -43.84
CA GLU A 163 -18.43 -33.17 -43.09
C GLU A 163 -19.85 -32.57 -43.00
N GLN A 164 -19.96 -31.24 -42.92
CA GLN A 164 -21.25 -30.53 -42.90
C GLN A 164 -22.02 -30.64 -44.21
N SER A 165 -21.33 -30.76 -45.35
CA SER A 165 -21.99 -30.86 -46.67
C SER A 165 -22.64 -32.22 -46.92
N LEU A 166 -22.17 -33.29 -46.26
CA LEU A 166 -22.72 -34.63 -46.42
C LEU A 166 -23.98 -34.86 -45.56
N GLU A 167 -24.05 -34.29 -44.36
CA GLU A 167 -25.27 -34.34 -43.53
C GLU A 167 -26.43 -33.50 -44.07
N GLN A 168 -26.18 -32.47 -44.88
CA GLN A 168 -27.25 -31.67 -45.51
C GLN A 168 -27.83 -32.32 -46.77
N VAL A 169 -27.13 -33.31 -47.34
CA VAL A 169 -27.50 -33.96 -48.61
C VAL A 169 -28.15 -35.33 -48.39
N LEU A 170 -28.00 -35.92 -47.20
CA LEU A 170 -28.69 -37.14 -46.74
C LEU A 170 -29.99 -36.78 -46.00
#